data_AF-A0A1Q9GSD4-F1
#
_entry.id   AF-A0A1Q9GSD4-F1
#
_cell.length_a   1.000
_cell.length_b   1.000
_cell.length_c   1.000
_cell.angle_alpha   90.00
_cell.angle_beta   90.00
_cell.angle_gamma   90.00
#
_symmetry.space_group_name_H-M   'P 1'
#
loop_
_entity.id
_entity.type
_entity.pdbx_description
1 polymer ?
#
loop_
_entity_poly.entity_id
_entity_poly.type
_entity_poly.pdbx_seq_one_letter_code
_entity_poly.pdbx_strand_id
1 'polypeptide(L)'
;MGNYKVAMNTVITFFVAICIFGFSMNVAADSKAEGATTAKPSVITQESGQHVVEFIRDRDYACTQCHKDERDTLKGAHGDVIHAQTNRDMTCTDCHSKVGKNHRDGAPMVTKFAAAQTVAGTEKPAADPAWIAKQNETCVNCHEPKDLREVNWTHDVHALDLSCASCHTIHPEKDPMKGIERKSKIKMCVDCHSDQKKEK
;
A
#
# COMPACT_ATOMS: atom_id res chain seq x y z
N MET A 1 2.49 -67.26 15.96
CA MET A 1 2.86 -65.92 15.45
C MET A 1 2.40 -65.69 13.99
N GLY A 2 1.19 -66.14 13.61
CA GLY A 2 0.72 -66.09 12.21
C GLY A 2 -0.41 -65.09 11.92
N ASN A 3 -1.27 -64.82 12.90
CA ASN A 3 -2.53 -64.12 12.62
C ASN A 3 -2.43 -62.58 12.68
N TYR A 4 -1.42 -62.02 13.36
CA TYR A 4 -1.23 -60.57 13.46
C TYR A 4 -0.59 -59.97 12.20
N LYS A 5 0.26 -60.72 11.50
CA LYS A 5 0.91 -60.28 10.25
C LYS A 5 -0.09 -60.19 9.10
N VAL A 6 -1.03 -61.14 9.03
CA VAL A 6 -2.09 -61.15 8.01
C VAL A 6 -3.04 -59.97 8.23
N ALA A 7 -3.48 -59.72 9.47
CA ALA A 7 -4.35 -58.59 9.78
C ALA A 7 -3.71 -57.23 9.47
N MET A 8 -2.42 -57.07 9.76
CA MET A 8 -1.68 -55.82 9.49
C MET A 8 -1.50 -55.57 7.98
N ASN A 9 -1.23 -56.61 7.19
CA ASN A 9 -1.12 -56.48 5.73
C ASN A 9 -2.46 -56.11 5.07
N THR A 10 -3.58 -56.67 5.55
CA THR A 10 -4.91 -56.36 5.01
C THR A 10 -5.32 -54.91 5.32
N VAL A 11 -4.99 -54.41 6.52
CA VAL A 11 -5.27 -53.01 6.91
C VAL A 11 -4.42 -52.03 6.10
N ILE A 12 -3.13 -52.30 5.91
CA ILE A 12 -2.24 -51.44 5.11
C ILE A 12 -2.68 -51.39 3.63
N THR A 13 -3.10 -52.53 3.07
CA THR A 13 -3.58 -52.59 1.68
C THR A 13 -4.88 -51.79 1.49
N PHE A 14 -5.78 -51.81 2.48
CA PHE A 14 -7.02 -51.01 2.45
C PHE A 14 -6.75 -49.50 2.52
N PHE A 15 -5.80 -49.07 3.36
CA PHE A 15 -5.43 -47.65 3.45
C PHE A 15 -4.77 -47.13 2.17
N VAL A 16 -3.91 -47.92 1.53
CA VAL A 16 -3.30 -47.55 0.24
C VAL A 16 -4.34 -47.45 -0.88
N ALA A 17 -5.33 -48.36 -0.90
CA ALA A 17 -6.41 -48.31 -1.89
C ALA A 17 -7.29 -47.04 -1.74
N ILE A 18 -7.58 -46.60 -0.52
CA ILE A 18 -8.34 -45.37 -0.26
C ILE A 18 -7.56 -44.12 -0.68
N CYS A 19 -6.23 -44.10 -0.51
CA CYS A 19 -5.40 -42.99 -0.97
C CYS A 19 -5.29 -42.90 -2.50
N ILE A 20 -5.37 -44.02 -3.21
CA ILE A 20 -5.30 -44.04 -4.69
C ILE A 20 -6.67 -43.72 -5.32
N PHE A 21 -7.78 -44.14 -4.71
CA PHE A 21 -9.13 -43.89 -5.23
C PHE A 21 -9.82 -42.63 -4.66
N GLY A 22 -9.32 -42.06 -3.56
CA GLY A 22 -9.94 -40.93 -2.85
C GLY A 22 -9.73 -39.54 -3.48
N PHE A 23 -8.97 -39.43 -4.58
CA PHE A 23 -8.68 -38.14 -5.22
C PHE A 23 -9.48 -37.93 -6.51
N SER A 24 -10.81 -38.07 -6.46
CA SER A 24 -11.68 -37.82 -7.63
C SER A 24 -13.03 -37.18 -7.30
N MET A 25 -13.11 -36.41 -6.21
CA MET A 25 -14.23 -35.46 -6.02
C MET A 25 -13.69 -34.02 -6.07
N ASN A 26 -13.23 -33.60 -7.25
CA ASN A 26 -13.36 -32.19 -7.62
C ASN A 26 -14.73 -32.04 -8.26
N VAL A 27 -15.64 -31.42 -7.52
CA VAL A 27 -16.90 -30.89 -8.02
C VAL A 27 -16.61 -30.03 -9.24
N ALA A 28 -17.14 -30.43 -10.38
CA ALA A 28 -17.25 -29.57 -11.55
C ALA A 28 -18.17 -28.40 -11.19
N ALA A 29 -17.61 -27.21 -11.04
CA ALA A 29 -18.37 -25.98 -11.10
C ALA A 29 -18.67 -25.73 -12.59
N ASP A 30 -19.92 -25.94 -13.01
CA ASP A 30 -20.40 -25.50 -14.32
C ASP A 30 -20.35 -23.97 -14.37
N SER A 31 -19.27 -23.40 -14.93
CA SER A 31 -19.24 -22.01 -15.37
C SER A 31 -19.80 -21.94 -16.78
N LYS A 32 -21.11 -21.70 -16.87
CA LYS A 32 -21.76 -21.34 -18.12
C LYS A 32 -21.17 -20.00 -18.59
N ALA A 33 -20.44 -20.02 -19.69
CA ALA A 33 -19.96 -18.82 -20.36
C ALA A 33 -21.15 -18.14 -21.05
N GLU A 34 -21.55 -16.96 -20.58
CA GLU A 34 -22.40 -16.04 -21.35
C GLU A 34 -21.71 -14.68 -21.48
N GLY A 35 -21.76 -14.18 -22.71
CA GLY A 35 -20.80 -13.23 -23.27
C GLY A 35 -20.97 -11.79 -22.82
N ALA A 36 -19.88 -11.04 -23.00
CA ALA A 36 -19.82 -9.60 -22.85
C ALA A 36 -20.85 -8.89 -23.75
N THR A 37 -21.73 -8.09 -23.14
CA THR A 37 -22.30 -6.91 -23.79
C THR A 37 -22.48 -5.77 -22.79
N THR A 38 -22.14 -4.59 -23.28
CA THR A 38 -22.21 -3.25 -22.68
C THR A 38 -23.61 -2.80 -22.31
N ALA A 39 -23.80 -2.22 -21.12
CA ALA A 39 -24.53 -0.97 -20.86
C ALA A 39 -24.71 -0.71 -19.35
N LYS A 40 -24.49 0.54 -18.90
CA LYS A 40 -24.99 1.05 -17.61
C LYS A 40 -26.52 0.96 -17.58
N PRO A 41 -27.10 0.77 -16.38
CA PRO A 41 -27.88 1.87 -15.81
C PRO A 41 -27.75 2.03 -14.29
N SER A 42 -27.70 3.29 -13.86
CA SER A 42 -28.14 3.70 -12.52
C SER A 42 -29.67 3.55 -12.44
N VAL A 43 -30.17 2.95 -11.36
CA VAL A 43 -31.33 3.39 -10.54
C VAL A 43 -31.55 2.34 -9.44
N ILE A 44 -31.61 2.83 -8.21
CA ILE A 44 -31.90 2.10 -6.98
C ILE A 44 -33.34 1.61 -7.04
N THR A 45 -33.54 0.31 -6.85
CA THR A 45 -34.82 -0.24 -6.36
C THR A 45 -34.46 -1.19 -5.21
N GLN A 46 -34.72 -0.76 -3.98
CA GLN A 46 -34.71 -1.65 -2.82
C GLN A 46 -36.06 -2.35 -2.75
N GLU A 47 -36.07 -3.68 -2.89
CA GLU A 47 -36.92 -4.57 -2.06
C GLU A 47 -36.53 -6.05 -2.25
N SER A 48 -36.68 -6.81 -1.15
CA SER A 48 -36.38 -8.24 -0.97
C SER A 48 -34.91 -8.66 -0.74
N GLY A 49 -34.47 -8.56 0.52
CA GLY A 49 -34.25 -9.77 1.32
C GLY A 49 -32.99 -10.64 1.14
N GLN A 50 -32.00 -10.25 0.33
CA GLN A 50 -30.68 -10.91 0.37
C GLN A 50 -29.59 -9.84 0.37
N HIS A 51 -28.89 -9.68 1.51
CA HIS A 51 -27.64 -8.93 1.51
C HIS A 51 -26.69 -9.64 0.55
N VAL A 52 -26.39 -8.99 -0.57
CA VAL A 52 -25.27 -9.38 -1.41
C VAL A 52 -24.03 -9.06 -0.60
N VAL A 53 -23.47 -10.09 0.06
CA VAL A 53 -22.18 -9.98 0.72
C VAL A 53 -21.13 -10.05 -0.37
N GLU A 54 -20.69 -8.89 -0.85
CA GLU A 54 -19.47 -8.83 -1.63
C GLU A 54 -18.29 -9.05 -0.67
N PHE A 55 -17.46 -10.04 -0.94
CA PHE A 55 -16.20 -10.26 -0.23
C PHE A 55 -15.16 -9.21 -0.65
N ILE A 56 -15.43 -7.94 -0.39
CA ILE A 56 -14.39 -6.92 -0.43
C ILE A 56 -13.70 -7.00 0.93
N ARG A 57 -12.69 -7.86 1.03
CA ARG A 57 -11.76 -7.78 2.15
C ARG A 57 -11.04 -6.44 2.00
N ASP A 58 -11.49 -5.45 2.77
CA ASP A 58 -10.77 -4.21 2.94
C ASP A 58 -9.31 -4.57 3.31
N ARG A 59 -8.41 -4.25 2.38
CA ARG A 59 -7.00 -4.60 2.49
C ARG A 59 -6.31 -3.79 3.59
N ASP A 60 -6.93 -2.69 4.02
CA ASP A 60 -6.42 -1.80 5.04
C ASP A 60 -7.02 -2.08 6.42
N TYR A 61 -8.08 -2.90 6.48
CA TYR A 61 -8.75 -3.25 7.74
C TYR A 61 -7.77 -3.74 8.81
N ALA A 62 -6.81 -4.59 8.43
CA ALA A 62 -5.80 -5.10 9.36
C ALA A 62 -4.89 -4.00 9.92
N CYS A 63 -4.56 -2.98 9.10
CA CYS A 63 -3.74 -1.85 9.49
C CYS A 63 -4.49 -0.95 10.47
N THR A 64 -5.75 -0.62 10.14
CA THR A 64 -6.60 0.29 10.92
C THR A 64 -7.11 -0.28 12.24
N GLN A 65 -6.91 -1.59 12.48
CA GLN A 65 -7.15 -2.17 13.81
C GLN A 65 -6.23 -1.59 14.89
N CYS A 66 -5.04 -1.12 14.50
CA CYS A 66 -4.05 -0.52 15.41
C CYS A 66 -3.71 0.93 15.03
N HIS A 67 -3.65 1.25 13.74
CA HIS A 67 -3.35 2.60 13.23
C HIS A 67 -4.64 3.42 13.06
N LYS A 68 -5.02 4.12 14.13
CA LYS A 68 -6.29 4.87 14.21
C LYS A 68 -6.10 6.37 14.33
N ASP A 69 -4.88 6.82 14.61
CA ASP A 69 -4.59 8.24 14.73
C ASP A 69 -4.85 8.94 13.39
N GLU A 70 -5.32 10.19 13.40
CA GLU A 70 -5.56 10.93 12.16
C GLU A 70 -4.31 11.01 11.25
N ARG A 71 -3.14 11.06 11.89
CA ARG A 71 -1.83 11.04 11.21
C ARG A 71 -1.52 9.73 10.51
N ASP A 72 -2.27 8.66 10.77
CA ASP A 72 -2.08 7.33 10.17
C ASP A 72 -3.26 6.94 9.26
N THR A 73 -4.32 7.75 9.22
CA THR A 73 -5.45 7.56 8.30
C THR A 73 -5.25 8.32 7.01
N LEU A 74 -5.48 7.67 5.87
CA LEU A 74 -5.36 8.29 4.55
C LEU A 74 -6.66 9.01 4.17
N LYS A 75 -6.69 10.33 4.32
CA LYS A 75 -7.80 11.22 3.97
C LYS A 75 -7.50 12.16 2.79
N GLY A 76 -6.23 12.24 2.38
CA GLY A 76 -5.77 13.09 1.29
C GLY A 76 -6.10 12.55 -0.10
N ALA A 77 -5.53 13.18 -1.13
CA ALA A 77 -5.79 12.83 -2.53
C ALA A 77 -5.54 11.34 -2.86
N HIS A 78 -4.65 10.67 -2.13
CA HIS A 78 -4.39 9.25 -2.36
C HIS A 78 -5.49 8.32 -1.79
N GLY A 79 -6.41 8.81 -0.95
CA GLY A 79 -7.55 8.02 -0.46
C GLY A 79 -8.68 7.87 -1.48
N ASP A 80 -8.78 8.77 -2.45
CA ASP A 80 -9.89 8.83 -3.41
C ASP A 80 -9.48 8.41 -4.85
N VAL A 81 -8.22 8.03 -5.06
CA VAL A 81 -7.68 7.71 -6.39
C VAL A 81 -7.58 6.21 -6.62
N ILE A 82 -7.77 5.83 -7.88
CA ILE A 82 -7.52 4.48 -8.37
C ILE A 82 -6.04 4.35 -8.75
N HIS A 83 -5.39 3.29 -8.25
CA HIS A 83 -4.03 2.94 -8.63
C HIS A 83 -3.94 2.61 -10.12
N ALA A 84 -3.22 3.43 -10.88
CA ALA A 84 -3.18 3.34 -12.34
C ALA A 84 -2.70 1.98 -12.87
N GLN A 85 -1.78 1.30 -12.18
CA GLN A 85 -1.20 0.04 -12.66
C GLN A 85 -2.04 -1.20 -12.32
N THR A 86 -2.89 -1.12 -11.29
CA THR A 86 -3.65 -2.28 -10.79
C THR A 86 -5.16 -2.09 -10.89
N ASN A 87 -5.61 -0.89 -11.25
CA ASN A 87 -7.01 -0.52 -11.42
C ASN A 87 -7.90 -0.87 -10.20
N ARG A 88 -7.39 -0.58 -9.00
CA ARG A 88 -8.08 -0.72 -7.71
C ARG A 88 -7.80 0.49 -6.83
N ASP A 89 -8.56 0.61 -5.74
CA ASP A 89 -8.33 1.62 -4.72
C ASP A 89 -6.90 1.54 -4.16
N MET A 90 -6.43 2.71 -3.73
CA MET A 90 -5.20 2.84 -2.99
C MET A 90 -5.29 2.18 -1.62
N THR A 91 -4.18 1.57 -1.18
CA THR A 91 -4.12 0.83 0.08
C THR A 91 -2.84 1.12 0.83
N CYS A 92 -2.84 0.93 2.14
CA CYS A 92 -1.70 1.17 3.04
C CYS A 92 -0.40 0.56 2.49
N THR A 93 -0.45 -0.69 2.04
CA THR A 93 0.72 -1.44 1.57
C THR A 93 1.32 -0.96 0.24
N ASP A 94 0.60 -0.11 -0.50
CA ASP A 94 1.12 0.44 -1.75
C ASP A 94 2.23 1.46 -1.50
N CYS A 95 2.16 2.16 -0.37
CA CYS A 95 3.22 3.06 0.09
C CYS A 95 4.07 2.43 1.20
N HIS A 96 3.44 1.76 2.17
CA HIS A 96 4.10 1.23 3.36
C HIS A 96 4.67 -0.19 3.20
N SER A 97 4.71 -0.69 1.97
CA SER A 97 5.30 -1.98 1.59
C SER A 97 4.73 -3.18 2.37
N LYS A 98 5.55 -3.90 3.16
CA LYS A 98 5.17 -5.18 3.77
C LYS A 98 5.22 -5.14 5.30
N VAL A 99 4.28 -5.85 5.93
CA VAL A 99 4.24 -6.04 7.38
C VAL A 99 4.90 -7.37 7.74
N GLY A 100 5.93 -7.32 8.59
CA GLY A 100 6.66 -8.49 9.08
C GLY A 100 6.28 -8.90 10.50
N LYS A 101 6.84 -10.03 10.98
CA LYS A 101 6.61 -10.54 12.35
C LYS A 101 6.99 -9.51 13.43
N ASN A 102 8.08 -8.79 13.21
CA ASN A 102 8.60 -7.78 14.14
C ASN A 102 8.04 -6.38 13.84
N HIS A 103 6.83 -6.29 13.27
CA HIS A 103 6.23 -5.00 12.91
C HIS A 103 6.11 -4.05 14.12
N ARG A 104 5.80 -4.59 15.31
CA ARG A 104 5.71 -3.82 16.54
C ARG A 104 7.07 -3.35 17.06
N ASP A 105 8.14 -4.01 16.64
CA ASP A 105 9.52 -3.69 17.05
C ASP A 105 10.15 -2.74 16.04
N GLY A 106 9.50 -1.60 15.85
CA GLY A 106 9.98 -0.54 14.96
C GLY A 106 9.75 -0.78 13.47
N ALA A 107 8.91 -1.75 13.08
CA ALA A 107 8.44 -1.96 11.71
C ALA A 107 9.54 -1.94 10.62
N PRO A 108 10.58 -2.78 10.72
CA PRO A 108 11.75 -2.71 9.82
C PRO A 108 11.45 -3.04 8.35
N MET A 109 10.32 -3.70 8.08
CA MET A 109 9.90 -4.05 6.72
C MET A 109 8.94 -3.03 6.10
N VAL A 110 8.46 -2.07 6.88
CA VAL A 110 7.54 -1.03 6.42
C VAL A 110 8.35 0.16 5.93
N THR A 111 7.99 0.68 4.76
CA THR A 111 8.55 1.94 4.28
C THR A 111 8.05 3.07 5.19
N LYS A 112 8.98 3.85 5.74
CA LYS A 112 8.67 5.01 6.58
C LYS A 112 8.89 6.29 5.80
N PHE A 113 7.97 7.23 5.96
CA PHE A 113 8.05 8.54 5.34
C PHE A 113 8.35 9.59 6.40
N ALA A 114 9.42 10.35 6.19
CA ALA A 114 9.83 11.47 7.02
C ALA A 114 10.66 12.45 6.19
N ALA A 115 10.71 13.69 6.67
CA ALA A 115 11.51 14.75 6.07
C ALA A 115 13.01 14.44 6.18
N ALA A 116 13.75 14.66 5.09
CA ALA A 116 15.21 14.54 5.02
C ALA A 116 15.95 15.78 5.57
N GLN A 117 15.28 16.93 5.61
CA GLN A 117 15.84 18.16 6.14
C GLN A 117 15.88 18.16 7.68
N THR A 118 16.97 18.65 8.26
CA THR A 118 16.98 19.12 9.66
C THR A 118 16.32 20.48 9.81
N VAL A 119 15.53 20.61 10.87
CA VAL A 119 15.30 21.91 11.50
C VAL A 119 16.48 22.15 12.45
N ALA A 120 16.96 23.39 12.57
CA ALA A 120 18.09 23.70 13.45
C ALA A 120 17.82 23.17 14.89
N GLY A 121 18.75 22.37 15.42
CA GLY A 121 18.60 21.71 16.72
C GLY A 121 17.85 20.36 16.71
N THR A 122 17.61 19.77 15.55
CA THR A 122 17.07 18.40 15.43
C THR A 122 18.08 17.45 14.81
N GLU A 123 18.00 16.15 15.10
CA GLU A 123 18.75 15.13 14.36
C GLU A 123 18.08 14.91 13.00
N LYS A 124 18.88 14.72 11.94
CA LYS A 124 18.38 14.35 10.60
C LYS A 124 17.70 12.99 10.68
N PRO A 125 16.36 12.88 10.59
CA PRO A 125 15.68 11.59 10.65
C PRO A 125 16.02 10.71 9.44
N ALA A 126 16.54 11.35 8.38
CA ALA A 126 16.70 10.84 7.04
C ALA A 126 17.93 11.45 6.35
N ALA A 127 19.08 11.42 7.05
CA ALA A 127 20.35 11.91 6.51
C ALA A 127 20.95 10.98 5.45
N ASP A 128 20.59 9.69 5.51
CA ASP A 128 21.17 8.66 4.66
C ASP A 128 20.58 8.76 3.24
N PRO A 129 21.40 9.07 2.22
CA PRO A 129 20.95 9.12 0.84
C PRO A 129 20.27 7.83 0.38
N ALA A 130 20.69 6.67 0.90
CA ALA A 130 20.04 5.40 0.57
C ALA A 130 18.59 5.34 1.08
N TRP A 131 18.34 5.92 2.26
CA TRP A 131 17.00 6.01 2.81
C TRP A 131 16.13 7.01 2.03
N ILE A 132 16.70 8.18 1.65
CA ILE A 132 16.00 9.18 0.83
C ILE A 132 15.58 8.56 -0.51
N ALA A 133 16.52 7.91 -1.20
CA ALA A 133 16.27 7.22 -2.45
C ALA A 133 15.19 6.15 -2.28
N LYS A 134 15.24 5.37 -1.19
CA LYS A 134 14.24 4.32 -0.94
C LYS A 134 12.83 4.88 -0.70
N GLN A 135 12.73 6.00 0.00
CA GLN A 135 11.45 6.65 0.22
C GLN A 135 10.88 7.20 -1.09
N ASN A 136 11.71 7.92 -1.85
CA ASN A 136 11.31 8.56 -3.10
C ASN A 136 10.96 7.53 -4.20
N GLU A 137 11.64 6.38 -4.23
CA GLU A 137 11.33 5.25 -5.12
C GLU A 137 9.83 4.87 -5.03
N THR A 138 9.27 4.86 -3.83
CA THR A 138 7.85 4.54 -3.62
C THR A 138 6.92 5.49 -4.37
N CYS A 139 7.27 6.78 -4.42
CA CYS A 139 6.48 7.81 -5.09
C CYS A 139 6.61 7.69 -6.61
N VAL A 140 7.84 7.53 -7.11
CA VAL A 140 8.12 7.48 -8.55
C VAL A 140 7.77 6.14 -9.20
N ASN A 141 7.38 5.13 -8.41
CA ASN A 141 6.74 3.91 -8.94
C ASN A 141 5.40 4.21 -9.64
N CYS A 142 4.75 5.32 -9.30
CA CYS A 142 3.49 5.77 -9.91
C CYS A 142 3.59 7.17 -10.54
N HIS A 143 4.41 8.05 -9.97
CA HIS A 143 4.57 9.41 -10.46
C HIS A 143 5.79 9.54 -11.38
N GLU A 144 5.53 9.73 -12.67
CA GLU A 144 6.58 9.88 -13.67
C GLU A 144 7.39 11.18 -13.45
N PRO A 145 8.74 11.12 -13.43
CA PRO A 145 9.58 12.30 -13.26
C PRO A 145 9.29 13.41 -14.28
N LYS A 146 8.94 13.04 -15.52
CA LYS A 146 8.58 13.99 -16.57
C LYS A 146 7.38 14.84 -16.16
N ASP A 147 6.33 14.22 -15.65
CA ASP A 147 5.08 14.90 -15.28
C ASP A 147 5.30 15.77 -14.02
N LEU A 148 6.09 15.27 -13.06
CA LEU A 148 6.48 16.02 -11.87
C LEU A 148 7.22 17.31 -12.23
N ARG A 149 8.16 17.25 -13.20
CA ARG A 149 8.87 18.42 -13.71
C ARG A 149 7.95 19.42 -14.38
N GLU A 150 6.99 18.95 -15.17
CA GLU A 150 6.02 19.82 -15.87
C GLU A 150 5.13 20.57 -14.88
N VAL A 151 4.75 19.94 -13.77
CA VAL A 151 4.02 20.60 -12.69
C VAL A 151 4.91 21.61 -11.96
N ASN A 152 6.15 21.23 -11.63
CA ASN A 152 7.11 22.13 -11.00
C ASN A 152 8.56 21.62 -11.21
N TRP A 153 9.40 22.46 -11.81
CA TRP A 153 10.81 22.14 -12.10
C TRP A 153 11.62 21.81 -10.85
N THR A 154 11.18 22.26 -9.66
CA THR A 154 11.91 22.02 -8.41
C THR A 154 11.95 20.54 -8.03
N HIS A 155 11.10 19.68 -8.58
CA HIS A 155 11.17 18.24 -8.29
C HIS A 155 12.52 17.64 -8.74
N ASP A 156 12.98 17.98 -9.95
CA ASP A 156 14.23 17.43 -10.51
C ASP A 156 15.44 17.73 -9.61
N VAL A 157 15.56 18.97 -9.13
CA VAL A 157 16.73 19.39 -8.34
C VAL A 157 16.72 18.89 -6.90
N HIS A 158 15.58 18.37 -6.41
CA HIS A 158 15.44 17.86 -5.05
C HIS A 158 15.35 16.33 -4.98
N ALA A 159 15.06 15.64 -6.09
CA ALA A 159 14.72 14.22 -6.10
C ALA A 159 15.77 13.29 -5.47
N LEU A 160 17.05 13.69 -5.49
CA LEU A 160 18.17 12.87 -4.97
C LEU A 160 18.63 13.28 -3.56
N ASP A 161 18.35 14.52 -3.15
CA ASP A 161 18.90 15.11 -1.92
C ASP A 161 17.83 15.41 -0.86
N LEU A 162 16.55 15.30 -1.23
CA LEU A 162 15.43 15.58 -0.37
C LEU A 162 14.35 14.52 -0.53
N SER A 163 13.73 14.12 0.57
CA SER A 163 12.60 13.21 0.52
C SER A 163 11.33 13.93 0.09
N CYS A 164 10.42 13.27 -0.64
CA CYS A 164 9.13 13.84 -1.02
C CYS A 164 8.34 14.36 0.20
N ALA A 165 8.46 13.65 1.34
CA ALA A 165 7.83 13.99 2.61
C ALA A 165 8.41 15.23 3.31
N SER A 166 9.50 15.83 2.80
CA SER A 166 9.96 17.14 3.27
C SER A 166 9.05 18.28 2.84
N CYS A 167 8.29 18.10 1.76
CA CYS A 167 7.33 19.11 1.28
C CYS A 167 5.90 18.61 1.36
N HIS A 168 5.65 17.35 1.01
CA HIS A 168 4.29 16.80 0.94
C HIS A 168 3.88 16.13 2.25
N THR A 169 2.59 16.22 2.57
CA THR A 169 1.97 15.42 3.63
C THR A 169 0.73 14.74 3.09
N ILE A 170 0.74 13.40 3.04
CA ILE A 170 -0.22 12.61 2.24
C ILE A 170 -1.44 12.15 3.04
N HIS A 171 -1.26 11.81 4.33
CA HIS A 171 -2.35 11.33 5.17
C HIS A 171 -3.48 12.37 5.39
N PRO A 172 -3.19 13.64 5.73
CA PRO A 172 -4.25 14.63 5.91
C PRO A 172 -5.01 14.92 4.62
N GLU A 173 -6.24 15.41 4.76
CA GLU A 173 -7.11 15.82 3.63
C GLU A 173 -6.42 16.85 2.71
N LYS A 174 -5.63 17.75 3.30
CA LYS A 174 -4.93 18.81 2.58
C LYS A 174 -3.42 18.64 2.67
N ASP A 175 -2.81 18.38 1.51
CA ASP A 175 -1.36 18.50 1.31
C ASP A 175 -0.94 19.99 1.34
N PRO A 176 0.06 20.38 2.15
CA PRO A 176 0.56 21.76 2.21
C PRO A 176 1.06 22.30 0.87
N MET A 177 1.48 21.45 -0.06
CA MET A 177 1.92 21.88 -1.40
C MET A 177 0.74 22.15 -2.34
N LYS A 178 -0.43 21.56 -2.08
CA LYS A 178 -1.61 21.73 -2.93
C LYS A 178 -2.21 23.12 -2.72
N GLY A 179 -2.17 23.93 -3.77
CA GLY A 179 -2.69 25.31 -3.74
C GLY A 179 -1.85 26.26 -2.88
N ILE A 180 -0.58 25.96 -2.66
CA ILE A 180 0.32 26.86 -1.91
C ILE A 180 0.48 28.21 -2.63
N GLU A 181 0.25 29.29 -1.89
CA GLU A 181 0.40 30.66 -2.38
C GLU A 181 1.85 30.98 -2.77
N ARG A 182 2.03 31.82 -3.79
CA ARG A 182 3.37 32.15 -4.34
C ARG A 182 4.34 32.63 -3.25
N LYS A 183 3.88 33.51 -2.36
CA LYS A 183 4.70 34.05 -1.27
C LYS A 183 5.15 32.96 -0.29
N SER A 184 4.23 32.08 0.12
CA SER A 184 4.52 30.95 1.02
C SER A 184 5.46 29.94 0.37
N LYS A 185 5.28 29.66 -0.93
CA LYS A 185 6.16 28.79 -1.72
C LYS A 185 7.60 29.32 -1.73
N ILE A 186 7.79 30.61 -2.02
CA ILE A 186 9.12 31.24 -2.00
C ILE A 186 9.71 31.24 -0.59
N LYS A 187 8.90 31.53 0.43
CA LYS A 187 9.34 31.53 1.83
C LYS A 187 9.91 30.17 2.23
N MET A 188 9.25 29.08 1.85
CA MET A 188 9.74 27.72 2.11
C MET A 188 11.14 27.47 1.52
N CYS A 189 11.39 27.92 0.29
CA CYS A 189 12.71 27.81 -0.33
C CYS A 189 13.77 28.58 0.50
N VAL A 190 13.43 29.81 0.90
CA VAL A 190 14.33 30.67 1.67
C VAL A 190 14.61 30.08 3.05
N ASP A 191 13.57 29.61 3.75
CA ASP A 191 13.70 29.05 5.10
C ASP A 191 14.62 27.82 5.08
N CYS A 192 14.32 26.83 4.23
CA CYS A 192 15.08 25.58 4.16
C CYS A 192 16.55 25.83 3.77
N HIS A 193 16.80 26.60 2.70
CA HIS A 193 18.18 26.87 2.28
C HIS A 193 18.93 27.81 3.24
N SER A 194 18.24 28.62 4.04
CA SER A 194 18.88 29.41 5.10
C SER A 194 19.29 28.52 6.26
N ASP A 195 18.47 27.55 6.64
CA ASP A 195 18.79 26.60 7.69
C ASP A 195 19.94 25.67 7.30
N GLN A 196 19.97 25.19 6.05
CA GLN A 196 21.12 24.44 5.51
C GLN A 196 22.46 25.20 5.59
N LYS A 197 22.43 26.54 5.57
CA LYS A 197 23.65 27.37 5.73
C LYS A 197 24.08 27.51 7.19
N LYS A 198 23.14 27.43 8.14
CA LYS A 198 23.43 27.53 9.59
C LYS A 198 23.98 26.23 10.18
N GLU A 199 23.60 25.10 9.58
CA GLU A 199 24.05 23.74 9.96
C GLU A 199 25.45 23.40 9.43
N LYS A 200 26.11 24.32 8.68
CA LYS A 200 27.49 24.19 8.23
C LYS A 200 28.44 24.95 9.15
#